data_AF-A0A8T5IY60-F1
#
_entry.id   AF-A0A8T5IY60-F1
#
_cell.length_a   1.000
_cell.length_b   1.000
_cell.length_c   1.000
_cell.angle_alpha   90.00
_cell.angle_beta   90.00
_cell.angle_gamma   90.00
#
_symmetry.space_group_name_H-M   'P 1'
#
loop_
_entity.id
_entity.type
_entity.pdbx_description
1 polymer ?
#
loop_
_entity_poly.entity_id
_entity_poly.type
_entity_poly.pdbx_seq_one_letter_code
_entity_poly.pdbx_strand_id
1 'polypeptide(L)' 'MKDLKLGVDNISADFLDKLDEEVKSIIVKACQRAKENNRRTVMGRDV' A
#
# COMPACT_ATOMS: atom_id res chain seq x y z
N MET A 1 20.11 2.53 5.40
CA MET A 1 18.75 1.94 5.34
C MET A 1 18.61 1.01 6.52
N LYS A 2 17.50 1.04 7.26
CA LYS A 2 17.25 0.07 8.34
C LYS A 2 17.19 -1.32 7.70
N ASP A 3 18.03 -2.24 8.15
CA ASP A 3 18.00 -3.63 7.72
C ASP A 3 16.65 -4.25 8.07
N LEU A 4 15.80 -4.45 7.06
CA LEU A 4 14.49 -5.07 7.22
C LEU A 4 14.69 -6.59 7.29
N LYS A 5 15.02 -7.11 8.49
CA LYS A 5 15.09 -8.56 8.73
C LYS A 5 13.66 -9.12 8.82
N LEU A 6 13.12 -9.56 7.69
CA LEU A 6 11.79 -10.17 7.62
C LEU A 6 11.75 -11.59 8.22
N GLY A 7 12.91 -12.21 8.45
CA GLY A 7 13.01 -13.53 9.10
C GLY A 7 12.42 -14.67 8.26
N VAL A 8 12.19 -14.45 6.97
CA VAL A 8 11.67 -15.44 6.02
C VAL A 8 12.69 -15.64 4.90
N ASP A 9 12.99 -16.91 4.62
CA ASP A 9 13.95 -17.28 3.58
C ASP A 9 13.31 -17.22 2.18
N ASN A 10 12.01 -17.57 2.09
CA ASN A 10 11.25 -17.62 0.84
C ASN A 10 9.85 -16.99 1.00
N ILE A 11 9.30 -16.44 -0.08
CA ILE A 11 7.94 -15.87 -0.14
C ILE A 11 7.16 -16.58 -1.26
N SER A 12 5.92 -16.99 -0.99
CA SER A 12 5.07 -17.64 -1.99
C SER A 12 4.51 -16.65 -3.02
N ALA A 13 4.22 -17.15 -4.23
CA ALA A 13 3.57 -16.35 -5.28
C ALA A 13 2.21 -15.82 -4.83
N ASP A 14 1.35 -16.67 -4.26
CA ASP A 14 0.02 -16.29 -3.75
C ASP A 14 0.09 -15.16 -2.70
N PHE A 15 1.15 -15.14 -1.88
CA PHE A 15 1.35 -14.04 -0.93
C PHE A 15 1.66 -12.73 -1.65
N LEU A 16 2.53 -12.77 -2.66
CA LEU A 16 2.88 -11.58 -3.46
C LEU A 16 1.66 -11.05 -4.21
N ASP A 17 0.85 -11.94 -4.78
CA ASP A 17 -0.39 -11.57 -5.47
C ASP A 17 -1.37 -10.91 -4.50
N LYS A 18 -1.57 -11.51 -3.31
CA LYS A 18 -2.45 -10.93 -2.30
C LYS A 18 -1.94 -9.59 -1.78
N LEU A 19 -0.62 -9.45 -1.58
CA LEU A 19 -0.02 -8.19 -1.15
C LEU A 19 -0.23 -7.09 -2.20
N ASP A 20 -0.07 -7.41 -3.48
CA ASP A 20 -0.32 -6.49 -4.59
C ASP A 20 -1.78 -5.99 -4.60
N GLU A 21 -2.75 -6.90 -4.44
CA GLU A 21 -4.17 -6.55 -4.33
C GLU A 21 -4.44 -5.60 -3.15
N GLU A 22 -3.90 -5.91 -1.96
CA GLU A 22 -4.11 -5.09 -0.77
C GLU A 22 -3.49 -3.69 -0.93
N VAL A 23 -2.27 -3.60 -1.46
CA VAL A 23 -1.60 -2.32 -1.71
C VAL A 23 -2.37 -1.49 -2.75
N LYS A 24 -2.86 -2.11 -3.83
CA LYS A 24 -3.72 -1.44 -4.82
C LYS A 24 -5.00 -0.90 -4.18
N SER A 25 -5.64 -1.68 -3.30
CA SER A 25 -6.83 -1.24 -2.55
C SER A 25 -6.56 -0.01 -1.70
N ILE A 26 -5.44 -0.01 -0.97
CA ILE A 26 -5.00 1.12 -0.14
C ILE A 26 -4.79 2.37 -1.00
N ILE A 27 -4.10 2.25 -2.14
CA ILE A 27 -3.85 3.36 -3.07
C ILE A 27 -5.17 3.96 -3.57
N VAL A 28 -6.12 3.12 -4.00
CA VAL A 28 -7.43 3.59 -4.49
C VAL A 28 -8.19 4.33 -3.40
N LYS A 29 -8.23 3.79 -2.18
CA LYS A 29 -8.87 4.43 -1.02
C LYS A 29 -8.21 5.77 -0.67
N ALA A 30 -6.88 5.84 -0.77
CA ALA A 30 -6.15 7.08 -0.53
C ALA A 30 -6.44 8.16 -1.57
N CYS A 31 -6.46 7.79 -2.85
CA CYS A 31 -6.88 8.68 -3.93
C CYS A 31 -8.32 9.19 -3.72
N GLN A 32 -9.23 8.31 -3.29
CA GLN A 32 -10.61 8.67 -3.01
C GLN A 32 -10.71 9.66 -1.85
N ARG A 33 -10.01 9.41 -0.72
CA ARG A 33 -9.96 10.34 0.43
C ARG A 33 -9.37 11.69 0.06
N ALA A 34 -8.34 11.73 -0.79
CA ALA A 34 -7.78 12.98 -1.29
C ALA A 34 -8.83 13.77 -2.10
N LYS A 35 -9.54 13.08 -3.01
CA LYS A 35 -10.59 13.67 -3.83
C LYS A 35 -11.76 14.20 -3.01
N GLU A 36 -12.24 13.43 -2.03
CA GLU A 36 -13.33 13.84 -1.11
C GLU A 36 -12.98 15.07 -0.29
N ASN A 37 -11.69 15.28 -0.02
CA ASN A 37 -11.18 16.46 0.67
C ASN A 37 -10.79 17.60 -0.30
N ASN A 38 -11.29 17.59 -1.54
CA ASN A 38 -11.03 18.60 -2.57
C ASN A 38 -9.53 18.79 -2.88
N ARG A 39 -8.73 17.72 -2.80
CA ARG A 39 -7.30 17.75 -3.09
C ARG A 39 -6.97 16.94 -4.33
N ARG A 40 -5.92 17.38 -5.03
CA ARG A 40 -5.37 16.69 -6.22
C ARG A 40 -4.11 15.87 -5.92
N THR A 41 -3.60 15.98 -4.70
CA THR A 41 -2.38 15.29 -4.25
C THR A 41 -2.72 14.40 -3.06
N VAL A 42 -2.40 13.11 -3.18
CA VAL A 42 -2.48 12.14 -2.08
C VAL A 42 -1.39 12.45 -1.07
N MET A 43 -1.74 12.40 0.21
CA MET A 43 -0.86 12.68 1.34
C MET A 43 -0.85 11.53 2.33
N GLY A 44 0.09 11.53 3.28
CA GLY A 44 0.21 10.46 4.28
C GLY A 44 -1.07 10.26 5.11
N ARG A 45 -1.88 11.30 5.31
CA ARG A 45 -3.18 11.21 6.00
C ARG A 45 -4.30 10.56 5.19
N ASP A 46 -4.08 10.32 3.91
CA ASP A 46 -5.03 9.63 3.04
C ASP A 46 -4.80 8.13 3.03
N VAL A 47 -3.71 7.61 3.61
CA VAL A 47 -3.39 6.18 3.61
C VAL A 47 -4.07 5.49 4.78
#